data_AF-A0A959Y3Q6-F1
#
_entry.id   AF-A0A959Y3Q6-F1
#
_cell.length_a   1.000
_cell.length_b   1.000
_cell.length_c   1.000
_cell.angle_alpha   90.00
_cell.angle_beta   90.00
_cell.angle_gamma   90.00
#
_symmetry.space_group_name_H-M   'P 1'
#
loop_
_entity.id
_entity.type
_entity.pdbx_description
1 polymer ?
#
loop_
_entity_poly.entity_id
_entity_poly.type
_entity_poly.pdbx_seq_one_letter_code
_entity_poly.pdbx_strand_id
1 'polypeptide(L)' 'WKMWHSCVITWDGRVVPCCFDKDAHHVLGDLRTQTFREVWHSEAYTEFRRTLLTARSSIEMCRNCSEGSPVWA' A
#
# COMPACT_ATOMS: atom_id res chain seq x y z
N TRP A 1 -4.49 -6.26 -8.53
CA TRP A 1 -3.37 -6.10 -9.49
C TRP A 1 -2.36 -5.02 -9.05
N LYS A 2 -2.80 -3.79 -8.74
CA LYS A 2 -1.94 -2.65 -8.32
C LYS A 2 -0.87 -2.97 -7.25
N MET A 3 -1.19 -3.76 -6.22
CA MET A 3 -0.28 -4.05 -5.09
C MET A 3 0.94 -4.95 -5.41
N TRP A 4 0.96 -5.58 -6.59
CA TRP A 4 2.09 -6.39 -7.04
C TRP A 4 2.89 -5.73 -8.17
N HIS A 5 2.42 -4.60 -8.68
CA HIS A 5 3.04 -3.90 -9.81
C HIS A 5 3.60 -2.53 -9.42
N SER A 6 3.09 -1.92 -8.34
CA SER A 6 3.47 -0.56 -7.94
C SER A 6 3.37 -0.35 -6.43
N CYS A 7 4.19 0.56 -5.93
CA CYS A 7 4.05 1.23 -4.65
C CYS A 7 4.28 2.73 -4.83
N VAL A 8 4.13 3.51 -3.77
CA VAL A 8 4.49 4.92 -3.76
C VAL A 8 5.64 5.14 -2.77
N ILE A 9 6.60 5.95 -3.19
CA ILE A 9 7.72 6.39 -2.37
C ILE A 9 7.49 7.87 -2.08
N THR A 10 7.40 8.20 -0.80
CA THR A 10 7.26 9.58 -0.31
C THR A 10 8.58 10.34 -0.41
N TRP A 11 8.52 11.67 -0.34
CA TRP A 11 9.69 12.54 -0.49
C TRP A 11 10.77 12.29 0.57
N ASP A 12 10.40 11.79 1.75
CA ASP A 12 11.32 11.50 2.86
C ASP A 12 11.76 10.02 2.91
N GLY A 13 11.49 9.25 1.85
CA GLY A 13 12.01 7.89 1.65
C GLY A 13 11.12 6.77 2.21
N ARG A 14 9.96 7.08 2.79
CA ARG A 14 9.00 6.05 3.25
C ARG A 14 8.26 5.44 2.06
N VAL A 15 8.05 4.13 2.12
CA VAL A 15 7.31 3.35 1.12
C VAL A 15 5.89 3.08 1.64
N VAL A 16 4.89 3.39 0.83
CA VAL A 16 3.46 3.15 1.13
C VAL A 16 2.81 2.31 0.02
N PRO A 17 1.75 1.54 0.31
CA PRO A 17 1.18 0.59 -0.63
C PRO A 17 0.44 1.25 -1.80
N CYS A 18 -0.08 2.47 -1.61
CA CYS A 18 -1.01 3.08 -2.55
C CYS A 18 -0.92 4.60 -2.54
N CYS A 19 -1.11 5.23 -3.70
CA CYS A 19 -1.24 6.69 -3.83
C CYS A 19 -2.43 7.28 -3.07
N PHE A 20 -3.40 6.45 -2.68
CA PHE A 20 -4.55 6.89 -1.88
C PHE A 20 -4.23 7.00 -0.38
N ASP A 21 -3.06 6.49 0.06
CA ASP A 21 -2.53 6.69 1.40
C ASP A 21 -1.87 8.07 1.52
N LYS A 22 -2.68 9.13 1.49
CA LYS A 22 -2.22 10.52 1.37
C LYS A 22 -1.33 10.98 2.53
N ASP A 23 -1.65 10.51 3.73
CA ASP A 23 -0.96 10.88 4.96
C ASP A 23 0.07 9.83 5.40
N ALA A 24 0.32 8.82 4.56
CA ALA A 24 1.23 7.71 4.83
C ALA A 24 0.91 6.96 6.14
N HIS A 25 -0.36 6.64 6.37
CA HIS A 25 -0.80 5.86 7.54
C HIS A 25 -0.34 4.40 7.48
N HIS A 26 -0.08 3.87 6.28
CA HIS A 26 0.32 2.49 6.05
C HIS A 26 1.76 2.39 5.53
N VAL A 27 2.72 2.93 6.29
CA VAL A 27 4.16 2.80 5.96
C VAL A 27 4.58 1.32 6.00
N LEU A 28 5.16 0.83 4.91
CA LEU A 28 5.63 -0.54 4.77
C LEU A 28 7.15 -0.69 4.89
N GLY A 29 7.87 0.43 4.87
CA GLY A 29 9.32 0.47 5.05
C GLY A 29 9.91 1.85 4.76
N ASP A 30 11.22 1.96 4.93
CA ASP A 30 11.98 3.21 4.81
C ASP A 30 13.30 2.97 4.07
N LEU A 31 13.42 3.60 2.89
CA LEU A 31 14.57 3.43 2.01
C LEU A 31 15.85 4.09 2.51
N ARG A 32 15.78 4.89 3.58
CA ARG A 32 16.97 5.44 4.27
C ARG A 32 17.68 4.37 5.11
N THR A 33 16.97 3.29 5.45
CA THR A 33 17.46 2.23 6.34
C THR A 33 17.47 0.84 5.70
N GLN A 34 16.62 0.62 4.68
CA GLN A 34 16.46 -0.67 4.01
C GLN A 34 16.55 -0.49 2.50
N THR A 35 17.03 -1.51 1.80
CA THR A 35 16.93 -1.55 0.34
C THR A 35 15.47 -1.75 -0.09
N PHE A 36 15.14 -1.32 -1.31
CA PHE A 36 13.80 -1.53 -1.85
C PHE A 36 13.38 -3.00 -1.87
N ARG A 37 14.33 -3.90 -2.17
CA ARG A 37 14.07 -5.36 -2.18
C ARG A 37 13.65 -5.86 -0.80
N GLU A 38 14.33 -5.42 0.26
CA GLU A 38 13.97 -5.79 1.63
C GLU A 38 12.57 -5.29 1.99
N VAL A 39 12.25 -4.04 1.66
CA VAL A 39 10.90 -3.48 1.90
C VAL A 39 9.83 -4.26 1.14
N TRP A 40 10.05 -4.54 -0.16
CA TRP A 40 9.08 -5.20 -1.04
C TRP A 40 8.75 -6.65 -0.64
N HIS A 41 9.73 -7.33 -0.04
CA HIS A 41 9.62 -8.69 0.48
C HIS A 41 9.45 -8.76 2.00
N SER A 42 9.25 -7.61 2.66
CA SER A 42 9.05 -7.56 4.12
C SER A 42 7.74 -8.22 4.54
N GLU A 43 7.69 -8.60 5.81
CA GLU A 43 6.48 -9.12 6.44
C GLU A 43 5.36 -8.08 6.44
N ALA A 44 5.66 -6.81 6.73
CA ALA A 44 4.68 -5.72 6.68
C ALA A 44 4.01 -5.60 5.31
N TYR A 45 4.80 -5.67 4.23
CA TYR A 45 4.27 -5.62 2.87
C TYR A 45 3.40 -6.86 2.56
N THR A 46 3.88 -8.04 2.96
CA THR A 46 3.17 -9.30 2.74
C THR A 46 1.83 -9.33 3.49
N GLU A 47 1.81 -8.87 4.73
CA GLU A 47 0.61 -8.83 5.57
C GLU A 47 -0.41 -7.80 5.06
N PHE A 48 0.07 -6.65 4.58
CA PHE A 48 -0.80 -5.66 3.94
C PHE A 48 -1.48 -6.26 2.68
N ARG A 49 -0.71 -6.96 1.83
CA ARG A 49 -1.27 -7.65 0.65
C ARG A 49 -2.29 -8.71 1.04
N ARG A 50 -2.03 -9.49 2.09
CA ARG A 50 -2.95 -10.50 2.62
C ARG A 50 -4.25 -9.85 3.10
N THR A 51 -4.15 -8.81 3.92
CA THR A 51 -5.29 -8.04 4.43
C THR A 51 -6.12 -7.43 3.31
N LEU A 52 -5.47 -6.92 2.26
CA LEU A 52 -6.19 -6.40 1.11
C LEU A 52 -7.01 -7.48 0.37
N LEU A 53 -6.50 -8.71 0.28
CA LEU A 53 -7.20 -9.81 -0.39
C LEU A 53 -8.36 -10.37 0.44
N THR A 54 -8.18 -10.49 1.76
CA THR A 54 -9.17 -11.14 2.63
C THR A 54 -10.19 -10.16 3.21
N ALA A 55 -9.79 -8.92 3.45
CA ALA A 55 -10.57 -7.95 4.20
C ALA A 55 -10.33 -6.51 3.70
N ARG A 56 -10.41 -6.26 2.39
CA ARG A 56 -10.21 -4.92 1.80
C ARG A 56 -11.03 -3.82 2.49
N SER A 57 -12.27 -4.13 2.87
CA SER A 57 -13.17 -3.20 3.58
C SER A 57 -12.71 -2.86 4.99
N SER A 58 -11.81 -3.63 5.61
CA SER A 58 -11.23 -3.27 6.91
C SER A 58 -10.28 -2.08 6.81
N ILE A 59 -9.62 -1.91 5.66
CA ILE A 59 -8.66 -0.83 5.41
C ILE A 59 -9.45 0.44 5.06
N GLU A 60 -9.40 1.45 5.93
CA GLU A 60 -10.20 2.68 5.78
C GLU A 60 -9.98 3.38 4.45
N MET A 61 -8.72 3.60 4.06
CA MET A 61 -8.41 4.23 2.78
C MET A 61 -8.95 3.43 1.58
N CYS A 62 -9.05 2.11 1.69
CA CYS A 62 -9.57 1.26 0.63
C CYS A 62 -11.10 1.33 0.50
N ARG A 63 -11.83 1.61 1.59
CA ARG A 63 -13.29 1.80 1.58
C ARG A 63 -13.71 3.04 0.79
N ASN A 64 -12.90 4.10 0.88
CA ASN A 64 -13.19 5.40 0.27
C ASN A 64 -12.44 5.60 -1.07
N CYS A 65 -11.75 4.57 -1.56
CA CYS A 65 -10.94 4.67 -2.77
C CYS A 65 -11.79 4.50 -4.03
N SER A 66 -11.83 5.54 -4.87
CA SER A 66 -12.56 5.58 -6.14
C SER A 66 -12.09 4.52 -7.14
N GLU A 67 -10.84 4.05 -7.03
CA GLU A 67 -10.28 2.97 -7.88
C GLU A 67 -10.88 1.59 -7.55
N GLY A 68 -11.56 1.46 -6.40
CA GLY A 68 -12.20 0.22 -5.96
C GLY A 68 -13.71 0.20 -6.07
N SER A 69 -14.33 1.35 -6.39
CA SER A 69 -15.78 1.48 -6.50
C SER A 69 -16.27 0.91 -7.84
N PRO A 70 -17.45 0.29 -7.89
CA PRO A 70 -18.06 -0.08 -9.16
C PRO A 70 -18.25 1.20 -9.97
N VAL A 71 -17.61 1.26 -11.13
CA VAL A 71 -17.91 2.26 -12.15
C VAL A 71 -19.19 1.77 -12.81
N TRP A 72 -20.31 2.43 -12.55
CA TRP A 72 -21.56 2.16 -13.25
C TRP A 72 -21.36 2.60 -14.70
N ALA A 73 -21.16 1.63 -15.58
CA ALA A 73 -21.25 1.80 -17.03
C ALA A 73 -22.66 1.43 -17.50
#